data_AF-A0A922IVT4-F1
#
_entry.id   AF-A0A922IVT4-F1
#
_cell.length_a   1.000
_cell.length_b   1.000
_cell.length_c   1.000
_cell.angle_alpha   90.00
_cell.angle_beta   90.00
_cell.angle_gamma   90.00
#
_symmetry.space_group_name_H-M   'P 1'
#
loop_
_entity.id
_entity.type
_entity.pdbx_description
1 polymer ?
#
loop_
_entity_poly.entity_id
_entity_poly.type
_entity_poly.pdbx_seq_one_letter_code
_entity_poly.pdbx_strand_id
1 'polypeptide(L)'
;MSSKVPILSAGGPLIFRQLFEKVSSTYTYLLADSHTKDAVIIDPVLETVERDKKLISQLNLKLGPIINTHLHADHVTGSGLLKQIPGSFSVLSHYDGVKVDKIIKHGDVIKFGNFELECRSTPGNTMTTVGEEKAFNPRLTKTKIEFVKIMNELNLPLPKQMERAIPLNLKCGINDE
;
A
#
# COMPACT_ATOMS: atom_id res chain seq x y z
N MET A 1 -18.39 -31.96 3.06
CA MET A 1 -18.41 -31.34 4.40
C MET A 1 -17.57 -30.08 4.33
N SER A 2 -18.21 -28.91 4.37
CA SER A 2 -17.53 -27.61 4.24
C SER A 2 -16.99 -27.20 5.62
N SER A 3 -15.67 -27.23 5.80
CA SER A 3 -15.02 -26.75 7.01
C SER A 3 -15.11 -25.22 7.03
N LYS A 4 -16.13 -24.70 7.73
CA LYS A 4 -16.19 -23.28 8.09
C LYS A 4 -14.97 -22.96 8.96
N VAL A 5 -14.06 -22.16 8.41
CA VAL A 5 -13.00 -21.50 9.20
C VAL A 5 -13.70 -20.72 10.32
N PRO A 6 -13.33 -20.90 11.60
CA PRO A 6 -13.97 -20.16 12.68
C PRO A 6 -13.60 -18.69 12.54
N ILE A 7 -14.59 -17.85 12.27
CA ILE A 7 -14.46 -16.40 12.37
C ILE A 7 -14.49 -16.08 13.86
N LEU A 8 -13.31 -16.00 14.48
CA LEU A 8 -13.14 -15.45 15.82
C LEU A 8 -13.51 -13.96 15.75
N SER A 9 -14.77 -13.65 16.02
CA SER A 9 -15.26 -12.30 16.24
C SER A 9 -14.81 -11.81 17.61
N ALA A 10 -13.56 -11.35 17.69
CA ALA A 10 -13.23 -10.24 18.59
C ALA A 10 -13.55 -8.95 17.80
N GLY A 11 -14.83 -8.73 17.51
CA GLY A 11 -15.31 -7.79 16.49
C GLY A 11 -15.16 -6.33 16.91
N GLY A 12 -13.93 -5.81 16.86
CA GLY A 12 -13.67 -4.37 16.91
C GLY A 12 -14.23 -3.67 15.66
N PRO A 13 -14.46 -2.34 15.73
CA PRO A 13 -15.08 -1.60 14.63
C PRO A 13 -14.25 -1.61 13.33
N LEU A 14 -12.94 -1.88 13.43
CA LEU A 14 -12.00 -1.96 12.32
C LEU A 14 -11.73 -3.42 11.91
N ILE A 15 -12.02 -3.75 10.65
CA ILE A 15 -11.51 -4.96 10.00
C ILE A 15 -10.10 -4.67 9.51
N PHE A 16 -9.13 -5.46 9.98
CA PHE A 16 -7.72 -5.38 9.56
C PHE A 16 -7.28 -6.72 8.94
N ARG A 17 -6.69 -6.66 7.74
CA ARG A 17 -6.02 -7.81 7.11
C ARG A 17 -4.70 -7.36 6.53
N GLN A 18 -3.62 -8.00 7.00
CA GLN A 18 -2.32 -7.94 6.37
C GLN A 18 -2.19 -9.15 5.43
N LEU A 19 -1.81 -8.88 4.18
CA LEU A 19 -1.61 -9.88 3.14
C LEU A 19 -0.17 -9.78 2.67
N PHE A 20 0.40 -10.91 2.28
CA PHE A 20 1.80 -10.99 1.86
C PHE A 20 1.89 -11.52 0.43
N GLU A 21 2.60 -10.80 -0.43
CA GLU A 21 3.01 -11.26 -1.76
C GLU A 21 4.49 -11.71 -1.68
N LYS A 22 4.75 -12.97 -2.05
CA LYS A 22 6.02 -13.64 -1.75
C LYS A 22 7.17 -13.24 -2.67
N VAL A 23 6.89 -12.87 -3.92
CA VAL A 23 7.91 -12.62 -4.94
C VAL A 23 8.61 -11.29 -4.70
N SER A 24 7.84 -10.24 -4.45
CA SER A 24 8.31 -8.89 -4.11
C SER A 24 8.53 -8.69 -2.60
N SER A 25 8.04 -9.62 -1.77
CA SER A 25 7.99 -9.47 -0.31
C SER A 25 7.16 -8.27 0.13
N THR A 26 6.13 -7.92 -0.65
CA THR A 26 5.25 -6.80 -0.38
C THR A 26 4.17 -7.16 0.63
N TYR A 27 3.96 -6.27 1.60
CA TYR A 27 2.77 -6.29 2.44
C TYR A 27 1.68 -5.40 1.85
N THR A 28 0.51 -5.99 1.64
CA THR A 28 -0.73 -5.30 1.27
C THR A 28 -1.63 -5.24 2.50
N TYR A 29 -2.23 -4.09 2.79
CA TYR A 29 -3.15 -3.93 3.92
C TYR A 29 -4.56 -3.62 3.44
N LEU A 30 -5.53 -4.40 3.89
CA LEU A 30 -6.96 -4.14 3.71
C LEU A 30 -7.54 -3.70 5.05
N LEU A 31 -8.03 -2.46 5.08
CA LEU A 31 -8.70 -1.86 6.24
C LEU A 31 -10.15 -1.59 5.88
N ALA A 32 -11.08 -1.89 6.78
CA ALA A 32 -12.48 -1.57 6.54
C ALA A 32 -13.25 -1.27 7.83
N ASP A 33 -14.25 -0.40 7.71
CA ASP A 33 -15.25 -0.24 8.75
C ASP A 33 -16.17 -1.47 8.77
N SER A 34 -16.23 -2.16 9.90
CA SER A 34 -17.05 -3.36 10.06
C SER A 34 -18.56 -3.08 9.95
N HIS A 35 -19.01 -1.85 10.19
CA HIS A 35 -20.40 -1.42 10.14
C HIS A 35 -20.80 -0.94 8.74
N THR A 36 -20.12 0.08 8.20
CA THR A 36 -20.50 0.68 6.90
C THR A 36 -20.06 -0.17 5.70
N LYS A 37 -19.07 -1.04 5.95
CA LYS A 37 -18.34 -1.85 4.97
C LYS A 37 -17.42 -1.06 4.05
N ASP A 38 -17.26 0.24 4.25
CA ASP A 38 -16.32 1.04 3.46
C ASP A 38 -14.88 0.62 3.76
N ALA A 39 -14.10 0.45 2.71
CA ALA A 39 -12.77 -0.14 2.78
C ALA A 39 -11.73 0.64 1.97
N VAL A 40 -10.49 0.55 2.44
CA VAL A 40 -9.29 0.96 1.72
C VAL A 40 -8.35 -0.23 1.57
N ILE A 41 -7.61 -0.26 0.47
CA ILE A 41 -6.51 -1.19 0.27
C ILE A 41 -5.22 -0.42 0.01
N ILE A 42 -4.14 -0.81 0.69
CA ILE A 42 -2.83 -0.14 0.68
C ILE A 42 -1.80 -1.08 0.08
N ASP A 43 -1.03 -0.58 -0.89
CA ASP A 43 0.02 -1.29 -1.64
C ASP A 43 -0.44 -2.64 -2.21
N PRO A 44 -1.53 -2.68 -3.02
CA PRO A 44 -1.93 -3.90 -3.71
C PRO A 44 -0.93 -4.25 -4.82
N VAL A 45 -0.69 -5.54 -5.01
CA VAL A 45 0.22 -6.06 -6.06
C VAL A 45 -0.58 -6.68 -7.21
N LEU A 46 -0.18 -6.40 -8.45
CA LEU A 46 -0.86 -6.83 -9.68
C LEU A 46 -1.11 -8.34 -9.68
N GLU A 47 -0.08 -9.13 -9.40
CA GLU A 47 -0.12 -10.59 -9.42
C GLU A 47 -1.07 -11.19 -8.36
N THR A 48 -1.49 -10.42 -7.35
CA THR A 48 -2.40 -10.87 -6.29
C THR A 48 -3.78 -10.21 -6.31
N VAL A 49 -4.11 -9.44 -7.35
CA VAL A 49 -5.41 -8.75 -7.43
C VAL A 49 -6.61 -9.70 -7.27
N GLU A 50 -6.55 -10.90 -7.84
CA GLU A 50 -7.66 -11.86 -7.72
C GLU A 50 -7.85 -12.39 -6.29
N ARG A 51 -6.75 -12.56 -5.54
CA ARG A 51 -6.81 -12.84 -4.09
C ARG A 51 -7.52 -11.70 -3.37
N ASP A 52 -7.15 -10.46 -3.69
CA ASP A 52 -7.65 -9.26 -3.02
C ASP A 52 -9.14 -9.03 -3.32
N LYS A 53 -9.55 -9.13 -4.59
CA LYS A 53 -10.95 -9.09 -5.03
C LYS A 53 -11.79 -10.14 -4.31
N LYS A 54 -11.29 -11.38 -4.23
CA LYS A 54 -11.98 -12.47 -3.53
C LYS A 54 -12.18 -12.15 -2.06
N LEU A 55 -11.16 -11.63 -1.38
CA LEU A 55 -11.27 -11.27 0.03
C LEU A 55 -12.26 -10.12 0.26
N ILE A 56 -12.19 -9.07 -0.57
CA ILE A 56 -13.13 -7.93 -0.55
C ILE A 56 -14.57 -8.42 -0.71
N SER A 57 -14.81 -9.31 -1.67
CA SER A 57 -16.13 -9.91 -1.91
C SER A 57 -16.60 -10.79 -0.74
N GLN A 58 -15.73 -11.67 -0.24
CA GLN A 58 -16.06 -12.56 0.89
C GLN A 58 -16.40 -11.82 2.18
N LEU A 59 -15.79 -10.65 2.39
CA LEU A 59 -16.04 -9.79 3.54
C LEU A 59 -17.18 -8.78 3.29
N ASN A 60 -17.80 -8.80 2.10
CA ASN A 60 -18.84 -7.89 1.67
C ASN A 60 -18.46 -6.41 1.86
N LEU A 61 -17.26 -6.05 1.37
CA LEU A 61 -16.69 -4.71 1.52
C LEU A 61 -16.96 -3.82 0.30
N LYS A 62 -17.11 -2.52 0.54
CA LYS A 62 -17.20 -1.46 -0.46
C LYS A 62 -15.82 -0.82 -0.59
N LEU A 63 -15.05 -1.27 -1.59
CA LEU A 63 -13.73 -0.70 -1.83
C LEU A 63 -13.85 0.71 -2.42
N GLY A 64 -13.22 1.68 -1.76
CA GLY A 64 -13.07 3.04 -2.26
C GLY A 64 -11.59 3.34 -2.58
N PRO A 65 -10.86 4.03 -1.69
CA PRO A 65 -9.46 4.35 -1.91
C PRO A 65 -8.56 3.13 -2.11
N ILE A 66 -7.80 3.14 -3.21
CA ILE A 66 -6.71 2.21 -3.49
C ILE A 66 -5.40 3.01 -3.39
N ILE A 67 -4.69 2.85 -2.28
CA ILE A 67 -3.58 3.71 -1.89
C ILE A 67 -2.27 3.01 -2.22
N ASN A 68 -1.39 3.68 -2.96
CA ASN A 68 0.02 3.31 -2.98
C ASN A 68 0.78 4.29 -2.07
N THR A 69 1.64 3.76 -1.21
CA THR A 69 2.49 4.57 -0.33
C THR A 69 3.54 5.35 -1.10
N HIS A 70 3.98 4.79 -2.24
CA HIS A 70 4.98 5.38 -3.13
C HIS A 70 4.89 4.78 -4.54
N LEU A 71 5.73 5.27 -5.44
CA LEU A 71 5.97 4.64 -6.73
C LEU A 71 6.89 3.42 -6.55
N HIS A 72 6.30 2.23 -6.49
CA HIS A 72 7.02 0.97 -6.26
C HIS A 72 7.97 0.61 -7.41
N ALA A 73 9.14 0.05 -7.09
CA ALA A 73 10.16 -0.36 -8.06
C ALA A 73 10.39 -1.89 -8.08
N ASP A 74 9.83 -2.60 -7.12
CA ASP A 74 9.97 -4.03 -6.87
C ASP A 74 8.78 -4.85 -7.38
N HIS A 75 7.61 -4.23 -7.56
CA HIS A 75 6.40 -4.84 -8.08
C HIS A 75 5.54 -3.86 -8.88
N VAL A 76 4.61 -4.39 -9.69
CA VAL A 76 3.58 -3.60 -10.36
C VAL A 76 2.36 -3.49 -9.45
N THR A 77 1.83 -2.29 -9.25
CA THR A 77 0.65 -2.08 -8.41
C THR A 77 -0.59 -2.72 -9.03
N GLY A 78 -1.47 -3.27 -8.18
CA GLY A 78 -2.76 -3.81 -8.56
C GLY A 78 -3.84 -2.74 -8.77
N SER A 79 -3.52 -1.45 -8.60
CA SER A 79 -4.50 -0.37 -8.59
C SER A 79 -5.40 -0.33 -9.83
N GLY A 80 -4.84 -0.44 -11.03
CA GLY A 80 -5.60 -0.31 -12.26
C GLY A 80 -6.64 -1.42 -12.45
N LEU A 81 -6.34 -2.64 -12.03
CA LEU A 81 -7.32 -3.75 -12.07
C LEU A 81 -8.34 -3.65 -10.93
N LEU A 82 -7.95 -3.16 -9.75
CA LEU A 82 -8.86 -2.97 -8.64
C LEU A 82 -9.85 -1.84 -8.88
N LYS A 83 -9.48 -0.81 -9.66
CA LYS A 83 -10.37 0.27 -10.11
C LYS A 83 -11.61 -0.20 -10.87
N GLN A 84 -11.63 -1.45 -11.35
CA GLN A 84 -12.82 -2.05 -11.96
C GLN A 84 -13.93 -2.32 -10.93
N ILE A 85 -13.63 -2.30 -9.63
CA ILE A 85 -14.63 -2.39 -8.57
C ILE A 85 -15.38 -1.04 -8.48
N PRO A 86 -16.72 -1.03 -8.59
CA PRO A 86 -17.49 0.21 -8.54
C PRO A 86 -17.22 1.03 -7.28
N GLY A 87 -16.98 2.33 -7.45
CA GLY A 87 -16.71 3.27 -6.37
C GLY A 87 -15.24 3.35 -5.94
N SER A 88 -14.37 2.48 -6.46
CA SER A 88 -12.94 2.51 -6.15
C SER A 88 -12.16 3.51 -7.00
N PHE A 89 -11.09 4.07 -6.43
CA PHE A 89 -10.24 5.08 -7.09
C PHE A 89 -8.80 5.02 -6.58
N SER A 90 -7.83 5.28 -7.46
CA SER A 90 -6.41 5.23 -7.11
C SER A 90 -5.93 6.51 -6.41
N VAL A 91 -5.05 6.31 -5.42
CA VAL A 91 -4.48 7.37 -4.59
C VAL A 91 -2.97 7.19 -4.49
N LEU A 92 -2.21 8.26 -4.71
CA LEU A 92 -0.75 8.30 -4.56
C LEU A 92 -0.30 9.74 -4.30
N SER A 93 0.89 9.93 -3.72
CA SER A 93 1.54 11.25 -3.67
C SER A 93 1.97 11.70 -5.07
N HIS A 94 2.32 12.98 -5.21
CA HIS A 94 2.76 13.50 -6.50
C HIS A 94 4.11 12.90 -6.94
N TYR A 95 4.20 12.50 -8.21
CA TYR A 95 5.41 12.16 -8.96
C TYR A 95 5.28 12.72 -10.38
N ASP A 96 6.41 13.04 -11.02
CA ASP A 96 6.41 13.49 -12.40
C ASP A 96 5.85 12.39 -13.33
N GLY A 97 4.89 12.76 -14.18
CA GLY A 97 4.25 11.84 -15.13
C GLY A 97 3.22 10.87 -14.52
N VAL A 98 2.90 11.00 -13.23
CA VAL A 98 1.92 10.11 -12.57
C VAL A 98 0.49 10.37 -13.06
N LYS A 99 -0.25 9.29 -13.32
CA LYS A 99 -1.67 9.29 -13.67
C LYS A 99 -2.46 8.50 -12.62
N VAL A 100 -3.09 9.20 -11.67
CA VAL A 100 -3.92 8.61 -10.61
C VAL A 100 -5.20 9.43 -10.44
N ASP A 101 -6.24 8.85 -9.83
CA ASP A 101 -7.52 9.55 -9.66
C ASP A 101 -7.44 10.66 -8.60
N LYS A 102 -6.68 10.44 -7.51
CA LYS A 102 -6.48 11.42 -6.44
C LYS A 102 -5.02 11.52 -6.03
N ILE A 103 -4.43 12.70 -6.20
CA ILE A 103 -3.12 13.04 -5.66
C ILE A 103 -3.28 13.55 -4.23
N ILE A 104 -2.46 13.05 -3.29
CA ILE A 104 -2.46 13.47 -1.88
C ILE A 104 -1.16 14.16 -1.46
N LYS A 105 -1.24 14.99 -0.42
CA LYS A 105 -0.15 15.77 0.18
C LYS A 105 -0.14 15.60 1.70
N HIS A 106 0.94 16.07 2.35
CA HIS A 106 1.04 16.09 3.81
C HIS A 106 -0.19 16.78 4.43
N GLY A 107 -0.82 16.13 5.42
CA GLY A 107 -2.00 16.61 6.13
C GLY A 107 -3.33 16.25 5.45
N ASP A 108 -3.33 15.74 4.22
CA ASP A 108 -4.57 15.28 3.57
C ASP A 108 -5.14 14.06 4.31
N VAL A 109 -6.47 13.99 4.37
CA VAL A 109 -7.20 12.92 5.06
C VAL A 109 -7.95 12.05 4.05
N ILE A 110 -7.85 10.73 4.22
CA ILE A 110 -8.60 9.72 3.48
C ILE A 110 -9.57 9.04 4.44
N LYS A 111 -10.88 9.16 4.17
CA LYS A 111 -11.93 8.58 5.00
C LYS A 111 -12.43 7.25 4.45
N PHE A 112 -12.84 6.36 5.34
CA PHE A 112 -13.55 5.12 5.03
C PHE A 112 -14.45 4.75 6.21
N GLY A 113 -15.77 4.86 6.02
CA GLY A 113 -16.73 4.73 7.11
C GLY A 113 -16.46 5.75 8.22
N ASN A 114 -16.36 5.28 9.46
CA ASN A 114 -16.06 6.09 10.64
C ASN A 114 -14.56 6.25 10.91
N PHE A 115 -13.70 5.79 10.01
CA PHE A 115 -12.25 5.86 10.14
C PHE A 115 -11.64 6.84 9.15
N GLU A 116 -10.44 7.30 9.50
CA GLU A 116 -9.65 8.17 8.66
C GLU A 116 -8.15 7.85 8.73
N LEU A 117 -7.45 8.07 7.63
CA LEU A 117 -6.00 8.04 7.52
C LEU A 117 -5.50 9.44 7.20
N GLU A 118 -4.62 9.99 8.04
CA GLU A 118 -3.93 11.24 7.78
C GLU A 118 -2.61 10.97 7.04
N CYS A 119 -2.41 11.63 5.90
CA CYS A 119 -1.18 11.53 5.13
C CYS A 119 -0.04 12.28 5.82
N ARG A 120 1.06 11.59 6.11
CA ARG A 120 2.30 12.19 6.59
C ARG A 120 3.40 12.01 5.56
N SER A 121 3.87 13.12 4.98
CA SER A 121 5.00 13.09 4.04
C SER A 121 6.29 12.66 4.76
N THR A 122 6.87 11.55 4.30
CA THR A 122 8.13 10.98 4.79
C THR A 122 9.07 10.70 3.61
N PRO A 123 9.57 11.75 2.92
CA PRO A 123 10.44 11.58 1.77
C PRO A 123 11.79 10.96 2.18
N GLY A 124 12.36 10.13 1.31
CA GLY A 124 13.53 9.29 1.61
C GLY A 124 13.40 7.95 0.89
N ASN A 125 13.88 6.86 1.51
CA ASN A 125 13.52 5.51 1.10
C ASN A 125 12.24 5.07 1.85
N THR A 126 11.46 4.18 1.26
CA THR A 126 10.05 3.96 1.59
C THR A 126 9.80 3.13 2.85
N MET A 127 9.09 3.79 3.81
CA MET A 127 8.45 3.30 5.04
C MET A 127 9.31 3.15 6.32
N THR A 128 8.88 3.79 7.43
CA THR A 128 8.98 3.29 8.82
C THR A 128 8.00 4.00 9.79
N THR A 129 7.72 3.44 10.98
CA THR A 129 7.14 4.19 12.11
C THR A 129 8.22 5.04 12.78
N VAL A 130 8.09 6.37 12.67
CA VAL A 130 9.15 7.32 13.06
C VAL A 130 9.64 7.14 14.51
N GLY A 131 8.78 6.72 15.44
CA GLY A 131 9.12 6.59 16.87
C GLY A 131 9.99 5.37 17.19
N GLU A 132 9.57 4.17 16.78
CA GLU A 132 10.29 2.93 17.05
C GLU A 132 11.64 2.89 16.34
N GLU A 133 11.67 3.44 15.13
CA GLU A 133 12.86 3.45 14.29
C GLU A 133 13.92 4.43 14.79
N LYS A 134 13.49 5.57 15.36
CA LYS A 134 14.40 6.44 16.11
C LYS A 134 15.02 5.74 17.33
N ALA A 135 14.31 4.81 17.94
CA ALA A 135 14.77 4.14 19.15
C ALA A 135 15.65 2.92 18.85
N PHE A 136 15.32 2.14 17.81
CA PHE A 136 15.89 0.80 17.63
C PHE A 136 16.49 0.52 16.25
N ASN A 137 16.27 1.37 15.23
CA ASN A 137 16.82 1.08 13.90
C ASN A 137 18.35 1.26 13.91
N PRO A 138 19.13 0.25 13.48
CA PRO A 138 20.59 0.27 13.54
C PRO A 138 21.23 1.36 12.65
N ARG A 139 20.47 1.91 11.68
CA ARG A 139 20.87 2.99 10.78
C ARG A 139 20.32 4.36 11.24
N LEU A 140 19.06 4.44 11.69
CA LEU A 140 18.42 5.72 12.05
C LEU A 140 18.73 6.21 13.46
N THR A 141 19.32 5.37 14.31
CA THR A 141 19.92 5.78 15.60
C THR A 141 21.25 6.52 15.43
N LYS A 142 21.80 6.58 14.21
CA LYS A 142 23.06 7.25 13.89
C LYS A 142 22.86 8.74 13.60
N THR A 143 23.94 9.50 13.65
CA THR A 143 23.92 10.89 13.17
C THR A 143 23.63 10.94 11.67
N LYS A 144 23.16 12.09 11.17
CA LYS A 144 22.89 12.29 9.72
C LYS A 144 24.10 11.92 8.85
N ILE A 145 25.31 12.28 9.26
CA ILE A 145 26.54 12.03 8.51
C ILE A 145 26.83 10.54 8.43
N GLU A 146 26.74 9.83 9.56
CA GLU A 146 26.95 8.39 9.62
C GLU A 146 25.88 7.63 8.82
N PHE A 147 24.62 8.04 8.92
CA PHE A 147 23.53 7.47 8.13
C PHE A 147 23.81 7.58 6.63
N VAL A 148 24.16 8.78 6.14
CA VAL A 148 24.49 9.00 4.72
C VAL A 148 25.65 8.12 4.29
N LYS A 149 26.69 8.01 5.12
CA LYS A 149 27.83 7.13 4.85
C LYS A 149 27.40 5.67 4.71
N ILE A 150 26.63 5.15 5.66
CA ILE A 150 26.11 3.78 5.64
C ILE A 150 25.32 3.54 4.34
N MET A 151 24.41 4.45 3.99
CA MET A 151 23.55 4.29 2.81
C MET A 151 24.35 4.28 1.50
N ASN A 152 25.40 5.10 1.39
CA ASN A 152 26.28 5.13 0.21
C ASN A 152 27.16 3.86 0.07
N GLU A 153 27.44 3.17 1.18
CA GLU A 153 28.32 1.99 1.22
C GLU A 153 27.57 0.65 1.07
N LEU A 154 26.23 0.67 0.95
CA LEU A 154 25.43 -0.57 0.87
C LEU A 154 25.70 -1.42 -0.38
N ASN A 155 26.21 -0.83 -1.46
CA ASN A 155 26.56 -1.51 -2.72
C ASN A 155 25.50 -2.53 -3.20
N LEU A 156 24.22 -2.17 -3.12
CA LEU A 156 23.12 -3.06 -3.47
C LEU A 156 23.00 -3.20 -4.99
N PRO A 157 22.57 -4.38 -5.48
CA PRO A 157 22.19 -4.52 -6.89
C PRO A 157 20.99 -3.63 -7.20
N LEU A 158 20.83 -3.26 -8.48
CA LEU A 158 19.65 -2.56 -8.96
C LEU A 158 18.37 -3.37 -8.66
N PRO A 159 17.24 -2.73 -8.32
CA PRO A 159 16.00 -3.44 -8.09
C PRO A 159 15.58 -4.22 -9.35
N LYS A 160 15.33 -5.53 -9.17
CA LYS A 160 15.16 -6.48 -10.28
C LYS A 160 14.00 -6.16 -11.22
N GLN A 161 12.96 -5.50 -10.71
CA GLN A 161 11.76 -5.16 -11.48
C GLN A 161 11.69 -3.69 -11.89
N MET A 162 12.71 -2.87 -11.59
CA MET A 162 12.63 -1.41 -11.71
C MET A 162 12.18 -0.95 -13.10
N GLU A 163 12.76 -1.53 -14.15
CA GLU A 163 12.46 -1.19 -15.55
C GLU A 163 11.03 -1.53 -15.97
N ARG A 164 10.43 -2.55 -15.34
CA ARG A 164 9.04 -2.95 -15.56
C ARG A 164 8.09 -2.15 -14.67
N ALA A 165 8.40 -2.07 -13.39
CA ALA A 165 7.52 -1.55 -12.35
C ALA A 165 7.31 -0.04 -12.47
N ILE A 166 8.38 0.74 -12.60
CA ILE A 166 8.29 2.21 -12.61
C ILE A 166 7.37 2.72 -13.74
N PRO A 167 7.57 2.34 -15.02
CA PRO A 167 6.73 2.85 -16.11
C PRO A 167 5.26 2.47 -15.95
N LEU A 168 4.98 1.26 -15.46
CA LEU A 168 3.61 0.77 -15.24
C LEU A 168 2.96 1.48 -14.05
N ASN A 169 3.69 1.66 -12.95
CA ASN A 169 3.15 2.25 -11.73
C ASN A 169 2.85 3.74 -11.88
N LEU A 170 3.53 4.45 -12.79
CA LEU A 170 3.15 5.80 -13.21
C LEU A 170 1.73 5.86 -13.80
N LYS A 171 1.22 4.73 -14.31
CA LYS A 171 -0.11 4.58 -14.91
C LYS A 171 -1.00 3.64 -14.10
N CYS A 172 -0.86 3.57 -12.78
CA CYS A 172 -1.64 2.67 -11.92
C CYS A 172 -1.51 1.17 -12.27
N GLY A 173 -0.39 0.72 -12.83
CA GLY A 173 -0.13 -0.70 -13.09
C GLY A 173 -0.82 -1.25 -14.35
N ILE A 174 -1.30 -0.38 -15.24
CA ILE A 174 -1.87 -0.75 -16.53
C ILE A 174 -1.04 -0.20 -17.69
N ASN A 175 -0.97 -0.96 -18.78
CA ASN A 175 -0.50 -0.47 -20.07
C ASN A 175 -1.68 0.18 -20.79
N ASP A 176 -1.60 1.49 -21.04
CA ASP A 176 -2.41 2.15 -22.05
C ASP A 176 -1.89 1.66 -23.42
N GLU A 177 -2.44 0.57 -23.95
CA GLU A 177 -2.48 0.31 -25.40
C GLU A 177 -3.86 0.67 -25.93
#